data_AF-A0A9C9XUF2-F1
#
_entry.id   AF-A0A9C9XUF2-F1
#
_cell.length_a   1.000
_cell.length_b   1.000
_cell.length_c   1.000
_cell.angle_alpha   90.00
_cell.angle_beta   90.00
_cell.angle_gamma   90.00
#
_symmetry.space_group_name_H-M   'P 1'
#
loop_
_entity.id
_entity.type
_entity.pdbx_description
1 polymer ?
#
loop_
_entity_poly.entity_id
_entity_poly.type
_entity_poly.pdbx_seq_one_letter_code
_entity_poly.pdbx_strand_id
1 'polypeptide(L)'
;DLLDQLNLPPAVADFMRRNRRVIWAVVVVVVLLVVGVALFDSYRTYRISKAVEALDAAMVATNGEREQQLRQVIEQYASTPSALWARIELARLRQDKGDIKGAVAILEKVNSELSSDDPAKPLVLFNLGGLYEQEKKLDQALVTYRLLSSIKGFEAEAFKAMGRVYEQQQNQEGAAEMYRKYLALTGKDGETSVPDPERNMIEARLNRLQS
;
A
#
# COMPACT_ATOMS: atom_id res chain seq x y z
N ASP A 1 -12.84 -51.48 20.33
CA ASP A 1 -11.61 -50.67 20.27
C ASP A 1 -11.74 -49.71 19.08
N LEU A 2 -11.33 -48.45 19.18
CA LEU A 2 -11.48 -47.46 18.08
C LEU A 2 -10.79 -47.94 16.77
N LEU A 3 -9.82 -48.83 16.91
CA LEU A 3 -9.07 -49.43 15.81
C LEU A 3 -9.86 -50.51 15.04
N ASP A 4 -10.81 -51.21 15.69
CA ASP A 4 -11.59 -52.28 15.06
C ASP A 4 -12.74 -51.74 14.19
N GLN A 5 -13.22 -50.52 14.49
CA GLN A 5 -14.28 -49.85 13.72
C GLN A 5 -13.79 -49.24 12.40
N LEU A 6 -12.47 -49.08 12.24
CA LEU A 6 -11.84 -48.42 11.09
C LEU A 6 -11.50 -49.39 9.94
N ASN A 7 -11.83 -50.69 10.07
CA ASN A 7 -11.62 -51.75 9.08
C ASN A 7 -10.20 -51.71 8.46
N LEU A 8 -9.20 -51.47 9.29
CA LEU A 8 -7.81 -51.27 8.87
C LEU A 8 -7.17 -52.61 8.46
N PRO A 9 -6.30 -52.65 7.43
CA PRO A 9 -5.51 -53.83 7.12
C PRO A 9 -4.71 -54.30 8.34
N PRO A 10 -4.53 -55.62 8.56
CA PRO A 10 -3.90 -56.15 9.77
C PRO A 10 -2.49 -55.60 10.04
N ALA A 11 -1.71 -55.35 8.99
CA ALA A 11 -0.40 -54.73 9.10
C ALA A 11 -0.44 -53.28 9.66
N VAL A 12 -1.49 -52.52 9.33
CA VAL A 12 -1.69 -51.14 9.83
C VAL A 12 -2.16 -51.16 11.29
N ALA A 13 -3.05 -52.10 11.64
CA ALA A 13 -3.52 -52.28 13.01
C ALA A 13 -2.36 -52.65 13.96
N ASP A 14 -1.48 -53.57 13.55
CA ASP A 14 -0.31 -53.96 14.34
C ASP A 14 0.70 -52.81 14.48
N PHE A 15 0.91 -52.02 13.43
CA PHE A 15 1.74 -50.81 13.49
C PHE A 15 1.18 -49.76 14.47
N MET A 16 -0.13 -49.51 14.44
CA MET A 16 -0.81 -48.56 15.33
C MET A 16 -0.75 -48.99 16.79
N ARG A 17 -0.90 -50.30 17.07
CA ARG A 17 -0.76 -50.85 18.43
C ARG A 17 0.68 -50.73 18.95
N ARG A 18 1.68 -51.06 18.11
CA ARG A 18 3.10 -50.99 18.48
C ARG A 18 3.57 -49.56 18.75
N ASN A 19 3.07 -48.59 17.99
CA ASN A 19 3.48 -47.19 18.05
C ASN A 19 2.47 -46.26 18.75
N ARG A 20 1.51 -46.80 19.51
CA ARG A 20 0.37 -46.06 20.07
C ARG A 20 0.75 -44.78 20.80
N ARG A 21 1.82 -44.80 21.60
CA ARG A 21 2.29 -43.60 22.36
C ARG A 21 2.78 -42.49 21.44
N VAL A 22 3.51 -42.85 20.38
CA VAL A 22 4.04 -41.89 19.40
C VAL A 22 2.89 -41.28 18.59
N ILE A 23 1.93 -42.10 18.17
CA ILE A 23 0.75 -41.62 17.44
C ILE A 23 -0.06 -40.63 18.27
N TRP A 24 -0.33 -40.94 19.55
CA TRP A 24 -1.00 -39.99 20.44
C TRP A 24 -0.21 -38.71 20.66
N ALA A 25 1.12 -38.79 20.80
CA ALA A 25 1.97 -37.60 20.90
C ALA A 25 1.89 -36.72 19.64
N VAL A 26 1.93 -37.33 18.45
CA VAL A 26 1.76 -36.61 17.17
C VAL A 26 0.37 -35.97 17.09
N VAL A 27 -0.69 -36.69 17.45
CA VAL A 27 -2.06 -36.15 17.46
C VAL A 27 -2.16 -34.95 18.40
N VAL A 28 -1.59 -35.02 19.60
CA VAL A 28 -1.60 -33.89 20.56
C VAL A 28 -0.84 -32.68 20.00
N VAL A 29 0.33 -32.89 19.39
CA VAL A 29 1.09 -31.80 18.75
C VAL A 29 0.28 -31.16 17.62
N VAL A 30 -0.36 -31.96 16.76
CA VAL A 30 -1.21 -31.46 15.68
C VAL A 30 -2.40 -30.67 16.23
N VAL A 31 -3.07 -31.17 17.27
CA VAL A 31 -4.19 -30.46 17.92
C VAL A 31 -3.74 -29.13 18.51
N LEU A 32 -2.61 -29.12 19.23
CA LEU A 32 -2.05 -27.88 19.79
C LEU A 32 -1.68 -26.87 18.72
N LEU A 33 -1.12 -27.32 17.59
CA LEU A 33 -0.83 -26.45 16.44
C LEU A 33 -2.10 -25.88 15.83
N VAL A 34 -3.13 -26.71 15.60
CA VAL A 34 -4.41 -26.25 15.03
C VAL A 34 -5.10 -25.26 15.96
N VAL A 35 -5.16 -25.55 17.26
CA VAL A 35 -5.73 -24.64 18.27
C VAL A 35 -4.92 -23.35 18.34
N GLY A 36 -3.59 -23.43 18.33
CA GLY A 36 -2.71 -22.27 18.33
C GLY A 36 -2.94 -21.36 17.12
N VAL A 37 -3.04 -21.93 15.91
CA VAL A 37 -3.35 -21.18 14.69
C VAL A 37 -4.74 -20.55 14.75
N ALA A 38 -5.76 -21.28 15.23
CA ALA A 38 -7.12 -20.76 15.36
C ALA A 38 -7.20 -19.60 16.37
N LEU A 39 -6.53 -19.71 17.53
CA LEU A 39 -6.47 -18.63 18.52
C LEU A 39 -5.69 -17.43 17.98
N PHE A 40 -4.58 -17.66 17.27
CA PHE A 40 -3.80 -16.59 16.66
C PHE A 40 -4.61 -15.85 15.58
N ASP A 41 -5.31 -16.58 14.72
CA ASP A 41 -6.17 -15.99 13.68
C ASP A 41 -7.35 -15.20 14.29
N SER A 42 -7.97 -15.76 15.34
CA SER A 42 -9.03 -15.07 16.10
C SER A 42 -8.52 -13.77 16.73
N TYR A 43 -7.35 -13.81 17.38
CA TYR A 43 -6.73 -12.64 17.97
C TYR A 43 -6.36 -11.59 16.90
N ARG A 44 -5.77 -12.01 15.78
CA ARG A 44 -5.43 -11.13 14.66
C ARG A 44 -6.66 -10.45 14.08
N THR A 45 -7.74 -11.20 13.87
CA THR A 45 -8.99 -10.67 13.31
C THR A 45 -9.64 -9.66 14.25
N TYR A 46 -9.69 -9.98 15.55
CA TYR A 46 -10.17 -9.05 16.58
C TYR A 46 -9.36 -7.75 16.59
N ARG A 47 -8.04 -7.87 16.54
CA ARG A 47 -7.07 -6.77 16.50
C ARG A 47 -7.23 -5.89 15.26
N ILE A 48 -7.48 -6.47 14.09
CA ILE A 48 -7.74 -5.73 12.85
C ILE A 48 -9.09 -5.01 12.94
N SER A 49 -10.14 -5.70 13.40
CA SER A 49 -11.48 -5.11 13.55
C SER A 49 -11.46 -3.87 14.46
N LYS A 50 -10.78 -3.94 15.60
CA LYS A 50 -10.61 -2.79 16.50
C LYS A 50 -9.77 -1.66 15.89
N ALA A 51 -8.77 -2.00 15.09
CA ALA A 51 -7.97 -1.00 14.39
C ALA A 51 -8.78 -0.25 13.32
N VAL A 52 -9.68 -0.94 12.61
CA VAL A 52 -10.60 -0.33 11.65
C VAL A 52 -11.56 0.63 12.35
N GLU A 53 -12.21 0.19 13.43
CA GLU A 53 -13.12 1.04 14.22
C GLU A 53 -12.41 2.31 14.73
N ALA A 54 -11.19 2.17 15.25
CA ALA A 54 -10.40 3.30 15.73
C ALA A 54 -9.97 4.25 14.59
N LEU A 55 -9.64 3.71 13.41
CA LEU A 55 -9.33 4.53 12.24
C LEU A 55 -10.57 5.28 11.75
N ASP A 56 -11.72 4.62 11.64
CA ASP A 56 -12.98 5.23 11.20
C ASP A 56 -13.37 6.39 12.13
N ALA A 57 -13.23 6.20 13.45
CA ALA A 57 -13.42 7.27 14.43
C ALA A 57 -12.48 8.46 14.19
N ALA A 58 -11.19 8.20 13.91
CA ALA A 58 -10.22 9.24 13.61
C ALA A 58 -10.57 10.04 12.35
N MET A 59 -11.06 9.37 11.31
CA MET A 59 -11.39 10.02 10.03
C MET A 59 -12.55 11.01 10.14
N VAL A 60 -13.54 10.74 11.01
CA VAL A 60 -14.69 11.63 11.22
C VAL A 60 -14.45 12.69 12.32
N ALA A 61 -13.37 12.56 13.09
CA ALA A 61 -13.02 13.52 14.13
C ALA A 61 -12.62 14.89 13.54
N THR A 62 -12.71 15.93 14.37
CA THR A 62 -12.25 17.28 14.03
C THR A 62 -10.71 17.32 13.86
N ASN A 63 -10.16 18.29 13.13
CA ASN A 63 -8.71 18.34 12.84
C ASN A 63 -7.81 18.35 14.09
N GLY A 64 -8.30 18.87 15.23
CA GLY A 64 -7.57 18.85 16.49
C GLY A 64 -7.48 17.45 17.10
N GLU A 65 -8.60 16.73 17.14
CA GLU A 65 -8.71 15.39 17.74
C GLU A 65 -8.20 14.29 16.80
N ARG A 66 -8.40 14.46 15.49
CA ARG A 66 -7.98 13.51 14.45
C ARG A 66 -6.51 13.15 14.57
N GLU A 67 -5.63 14.13 14.77
CA GLU A 67 -4.20 13.85 14.89
C GLU A 67 -3.89 12.91 16.06
N GLN A 68 -4.49 13.17 17.22
CA GLN A 68 -4.30 12.35 18.41
C GLN A 68 -4.83 10.93 18.18
N GLN A 69 -6.03 10.80 17.60
CA GLN A 69 -6.63 9.49 17.33
C GLN A 69 -5.83 8.69 16.30
N LEU A 70 -5.32 9.32 15.23
CA LEU A 70 -4.42 8.68 14.28
C LEU A 70 -3.14 8.16 14.97
N ARG A 71 -2.54 8.95 15.87
CA ARG A 71 -1.37 8.51 16.64
C ARG A 71 -1.68 7.32 17.53
N GLN A 72 -2.85 7.31 18.17
CA GLN A 72 -3.32 6.18 18.95
C GLN A 72 -3.50 4.92 18.09
N VAL A 73 -4.06 5.07 16.88
CA VAL A 73 -4.19 3.95 15.93
C VAL A 73 -2.82 3.38 15.58
N ILE A 74 -1.84 4.24 15.33
CA ILE A 74 -0.47 3.83 14.98
C ILE A 74 0.21 3.11 16.14
N GLU A 75 0.11 3.64 17.36
CA GLU A 75 0.76 3.08 18.54
C GLU A 75 0.15 1.74 18.95
N GLN A 76 -1.18 1.68 19.03
CA GLN A 76 -1.89 0.48 19.46
C GLN A 76 -1.95 -0.57 18.35
N TYR A 77 -2.01 -0.14 17.08
CA TYR A 77 -2.24 -1.00 15.93
C TYR A 77 -1.15 -1.07 14.88
N ALA A 78 0.11 -0.81 15.26
CA ALA A 78 1.27 -0.79 14.37
C ALA A 78 1.37 -1.91 13.31
N SER A 79 0.95 -3.14 13.63
CA SER A 79 1.02 -4.29 12.72
C SER A 79 -0.21 -4.49 11.82
N THR A 80 -1.18 -3.57 11.83
CA THR A 80 -2.41 -3.67 11.04
C THR A 80 -2.40 -2.72 9.84
N PRO A 81 -3.17 -3.03 8.77
CA PRO A 81 -3.35 -2.10 7.66
C PRO A 81 -3.90 -0.73 8.08
N SER A 82 -4.74 -0.68 9.12
CA SER A 82 -5.29 0.59 9.62
C SER A 82 -4.21 1.52 10.16
N ALA A 83 -3.14 0.99 10.78
CA ALA A 83 -2.02 1.82 11.19
C ALA A 83 -1.19 2.34 10.02
N LEU A 84 -1.05 1.56 8.94
CA LEU A 84 -0.44 2.03 7.69
C LEU A 84 -1.25 3.21 7.12
N TRP A 85 -2.57 3.05 6.99
CA TRP A 85 -3.47 4.12 6.53
C TRP A 85 -3.44 5.33 7.46
N ALA A 86 -3.39 5.12 8.78
CA ALA A 86 -3.29 6.20 9.75
C ALA A 86 -1.98 7.00 9.59
N ARG A 87 -0.87 6.36 9.23
CA ARG A 87 0.40 7.05 8.92
C ARG A 87 0.30 7.89 7.66
N ILE A 88 -0.31 7.35 6.60
CA ILE A 88 -0.54 8.09 5.35
C ILE A 88 -1.42 9.32 5.61
N GLU A 89 -2.50 9.14 6.36
CA GLU A 89 -3.41 10.24 6.70
C GLU A 89 -2.76 11.26 7.64
N LEU A 90 -1.92 10.81 8.59
CA LEU A 90 -1.15 11.72 9.44
C LEU A 90 -0.17 12.57 8.62
N ALA A 91 0.46 12.00 7.59
CA ALA A 91 1.30 12.75 6.66
C ALA A 91 0.48 13.81 5.90
N ARG A 92 -0.70 13.45 5.41
CA ARG A 92 -1.64 14.39 4.76
C ARG A 92 -2.05 15.53 5.69
N LEU A 93 -2.40 15.21 6.94
CA LEU A 93 -2.76 16.22 7.94
C LEU A 93 -1.60 17.16 8.25
N ARG A 94 -0.35 16.66 8.29
CA ARG A 94 0.84 17.50 8.46
C ARG A 94 1.08 18.40 7.24
N GLN A 95 0.89 17.85 6.05
CA GLN A 95 0.96 18.62 4.80
C GLN A 95 -0.05 19.76 4.79
N ASP A 96 -1.30 19.49 5.18
CA ASP A 96 -2.38 20.49 5.28
C ASP A 96 -2.04 21.61 6.30
N LYS A 97 -1.27 21.27 7.35
CA LYS A 97 -0.75 22.23 8.35
C LYS A 97 0.53 22.96 7.90
N GLY A 98 1.04 22.67 6.70
CA GLY A 98 2.28 23.22 6.16
C GLY A 98 3.57 22.57 6.70
N ASP A 99 3.47 21.52 7.52
CA ASP A 99 4.62 20.72 7.97
C ASP A 99 5.01 19.69 6.90
N ILE A 100 5.51 20.20 5.77
CA ILE A 100 5.88 19.37 4.62
C ILE A 100 7.03 18.43 4.97
N LYS A 101 8.04 18.91 5.72
CA LYS A 101 9.18 18.11 6.19
C LYS A 101 8.71 16.92 7.04
N GLY A 102 7.79 17.16 7.97
CA GLY A 102 7.21 16.11 8.80
C GLY A 102 6.37 15.12 8.00
N ALA A 103 5.64 15.57 6.97
CA ALA A 103 4.90 14.69 6.08
C ALA A 103 5.84 13.79 5.26
N VAL A 104 6.93 14.35 4.70
CA VAL A 104 7.96 13.60 3.96
C VAL A 104 8.56 12.52 4.84
N ALA A 105 9.00 12.86 6.05
CA ALA A 105 9.62 11.89 6.96
C ALA A 105 8.69 10.70 7.29
N ILE A 106 7.37 10.94 7.42
CA ILE A 106 6.40 9.86 7.64
C ILE A 106 6.31 8.96 6.39
N LEU A 107 6.15 9.53 5.20
CA LEU A 107 6.00 8.75 3.97
C LEU A 107 7.28 8.05 3.53
N GLU A 108 8.46 8.62 3.77
CA GLU A 108 9.74 7.91 3.56
C GLU A 108 9.83 6.67 4.43
N LYS A 109 9.49 6.80 5.72
CA LYS A 109 9.50 5.67 6.64
C LYS A 109 8.49 4.61 6.21
N VAL A 110 7.26 5.01 5.86
CA VAL A 110 6.25 4.08 5.32
C VAL A 110 6.79 3.40 4.06
N ASN A 111 7.31 4.15 3.09
CA ASN A 111 7.85 3.60 1.85
C ASN A 111 8.98 2.58 2.09
N SER A 112 9.83 2.78 3.10
CA SER A 112 10.91 1.85 3.45
C SER A 112 10.43 0.55 4.07
N GLU A 113 9.23 0.55 4.68
CA GLU A 113 8.60 -0.62 5.30
C GLU A 113 7.75 -1.43 4.30
N LEU A 114 7.30 -0.80 3.20
CA LEU A 114 6.49 -1.45 2.17
C LEU A 114 7.34 -2.26 1.19
N SER A 115 6.94 -3.51 0.97
CA SER A 115 7.42 -4.33 -0.14
C SER A 115 7.07 -3.69 -1.49
N SER A 116 7.82 -4.05 -2.53
CA SER A 116 7.62 -3.49 -3.88
C SER A 116 6.27 -3.85 -4.51
N ASP A 117 5.67 -4.96 -4.09
CA ASP A 117 4.37 -5.48 -4.53
C ASP A 117 3.21 -5.07 -3.62
N ASP A 118 3.47 -4.27 -2.58
CA ASP A 118 2.43 -3.82 -1.67
C ASP A 118 1.38 -2.94 -2.41
N PRO A 119 0.07 -3.23 -2.28
CA PRO A 119 -0.97 -2.45 -2.94
C PRO A 119 -0.99 -0.95 -2.59
N ALA A 120 -0.46 -0.55 -1.43
CA ALA A 120 -0.35 0.86 -1.03
C ALA A 120 0.89 1.56 -1.60
N LYS A 121 1.88 0.81 -2.12
CA LYS A 121 3.14 1.36 -2.64
C LYS A 121 2.94 2.46 -3.69
N PRO A 122 2.05 2.31 -4.69
CA PRO A 122 1.84 3.34 -5.70
C PRO A 122 1.33 4.65 -5.10
N LEU A 123 0.37 4.56 -4.17
CA LEU A 123 -0.19 5.72 -3.48
C LEU A 123 0.88 6.45 -2.66
N VAL A 124 1.70 5.69 -1.91
CA VAL A 124 2.78 6.27 -1.09
C VAL A 124 3.82 6.96 -1.96
N LEU A 125 4.24 6.34 -3.08
CA LEU A 125 5.17 6.95 -4.02
C LEU A 125 4.59 8.22 -4.65
N PHE A 126 3.32 8.21 -5.05
CA PHE A 126 2.66 9.37 -5.63
C PHE A 126 2.64 10.55 -4.64
N ASN A 127 2.19 10.30 -3.41
CA ASN A 127 2.11 11.32 -2.36
C ASN A 127 3.51 11.82 -1.96
N LEU A 128 4.49 10.93 -1.80
CA LEU A 128 5.87 11.30 -1.47
C LEU A 128 6.49 12.14 -2.58
N GLY A 129 6.27 11.78 -3.86
CA GLY A 129 6.69 12.58 -4.99
C GLY A 129 6.11 13.99 -4.95
N GLY A 130 4.81 14.11 -4.65
CA GLY A 130 4.13 15.41 -4.57
C GLY A 130 4.65 16.28 -3.42
N LEU A 131 4.98 15.68 -2.28
CA LEU A 131 5.63 16.38 -1.17
C LEU A 131 7.03 16.88 -1.56
N TYR A 132 7.81 16.07 -2.29
CA TYR A 132 9.10 16.53 -2.82
C TYR A 132 8.96 17.69 -3.82
N GLU A 133 7.91 17.70 -4.67
CA GLU A 133 7.61 18.85 -5.53
C GLU A 133 7.37 20.12 -4.69
N GLN A 134 6.59 20.00 -3.61
CA GLN A 134 6.29 21.12 -2.70
C GLN A 134 7.54 21.64 -1.97
N GLU A 135 8.46 20.75 -1.60
CA GLU A 135 9.76 21.13 -1.02
C GLU A 135 10.81 21.62 -2.04
N LYS A 136 10.45 21.71 -3.33
CA LYS A 136 11.39 22.02 -4.43
C LYS A 136 12.55 21.03 -4.58
N LYS A 137 12.40 19.82 -4.05
CA LYS A 137 13.33 18.70 -4.21
C LYS A 137 13.01 17.92 -5.49
N LEU A 138 13.12 18.62 -6.63
CA LEU A 138 12.63 18.14 -7.92
C LEU A 138 13.32 16.84 -8.38
N ASP A 139 14.61 16.66 -8.09
CA ASP A 139 15.31 15.41 -8.43
C ASP A 139 14.79 14.21 -7.62
N GLN A 140 14.48 14.40 -6.33
CA GLN A 140 13.89 13.34 -5.50
C GLN A 140 12.47 13.02 -5.96
N ALA A 141 11.70 14.02 -6.39
CA ALA A 141 10.39 13.81 -7.00
C ALA A 141 10.51 12.96 -8.28
N LEU A 142 11.45 13.27 -9.19
CA LEU A 142 11.68 12.49 -10.41
C LEU A 142 12.10 11.04 -10.12
N VAL A 143 12.99 10.82 -9.14
CA VAL A 143 13.36 9.45 -8.72
C VAL A 143 12.14 8.70 -8.19
N THR A 144 11.33 9.34 -7.35
CA THR A 144 10.14 8.74 -6.76
C THR A 144 9.08 8.41 -7.82
N TYR A 145 8.82 9.32 -8.75
CA TYR A 145 7.88 9.07 -9.85
C TYR A 145 8.41 8.05 -10.86
N ARG A 146 9.73 7.95 -11.06
CA ARG A 146 10.32 6.87 -11.86
C ARG A 146 10.04 5.50 -11.23
N LEU A 147 10.13 5.38 -9.90
CA LEU A 147 9.71 4.15 -9.22
C LEU A 147 8.22 3.87 -9.44
N LEU A 148 7.36 4.89 -9.34
CA LEU A 148 5.92 4.74 -9.63
C LEU A 148 5.67 4.26 -11.07
N SER A 149 6.42 4.79 -12.05
CA SER A 149 6.30 4.40 -13.46
C SER A 149 6.70 2.96 -13.76
N SER A 150 7.36 2.29 -12.81
CA SER A 150 7.69 0.86 -12.93
C SER A 150 6.58 -0.06 -12.41
N ILE A 151 5.52 0.50 -11.81
CA ILE A 151 4.39 -0.26 -11.29
C ILE A 151 3.27 -0.27 -12.34
N LYS A 152 2.87 -1.48 -12.73
CA LYS A 152 1.82 -1.71 -13.74
C LYS A 152 0.51 -1.04 -13.33
N GLY A 153 -0.07 -0.27 -14.24
CA GLY A 153 -1.30 0.49 -14.05
C GLY A 153 -1.09 1.92 -13.52
N PHE A 154 0.14 2.31 -13.20
CA PHE A 154 0.46 3.66 -12.68
C PHE A 154 1.44 4.43 -13.58
N GLU A 155 1.81 3.89 -14.74
CA GLU A 155 2.77 4.47 -15.66
C GLU A 155 2.32 5.85 -16.17
N ALA A 156 1.05 5.96 -16.55
CA ALA A 156 0.48 7.22 -17.04
C ALA A 156 0.55 8.31 -15.97
N GLU A 157 0.08 8.03 -14.75
CA GLU A 157 0.08 9.00 -13.66
C GLU A 157 1.51 9.44 -13.31
N ALA A 158 2.46 8.51 -13.32
CA ALA A 158 3.87 8.81 -13.11
C ALA A 158 4.45 9.71 -14.21
N PHE A 159 4.20 9.42 -15.49
CA PHE A 159 4.70 10.26 -16.59
C PHE A 159 4.08 11.66 -16.57
N LYS A 160 2.78 11.77 -16.27
CA LYS A 160 2.13 13.08 -16.07
C LYS A 160 2.83 13.87 -14.96
N ALA A 161 3.10 13.22 -13.82
CA ALA A 161 3.79 13.86 -12.71
C ALA A 161 5.23 14.27 -13.05
N MET A 162 6.02 13.39 -13.69
CA MET A 162 7.37 13.71 -14.15
C MET A 162 7.39 14.87 -15.15
N GLY A 163 6.40 14.96 -16.04
CA GLY A 163 6.24 16.09 -16.95
C GLY A 163 6.08 17.42 -16.22
N ARG A 164 5.23 17.46 -15.18
CA ARG A 164 5.08 18.65 -14.31
C ARG A 164 6.39 19.00 -13.59
N VAL A 165 7.12 18.00 -13.10
CA VAL A 165 8.41 18.23 -12.43
C VAL A 165 9.44 18.81 -13.40
N TYR A 166 9.52 18.30 -14.62
CA TYR A 166 10.42 18.86 -15.64
C TYR A 166 10.03 20.28 -16.05
N GLU A 167 8.73 20.61 -16.12
CA GLU A 167 8.29 22.02 -16.30
C GLU A 167 8.80 22.92 -15.15
N GLN A 168 8.74 22.44 -13.89
CA GLN A 168 9.28 23.17 -12.75
C GLN A 168 10.81 23.34 -12.81
N GLN A 169 11.52 22.39 -13.43
CA GLN A 169 12.96 22.49 -13.70
C GLN A 169 13.30 23.33 -14.95
N GLN A 170 12.30 23.88 -15.65
CA GLN A 170 12.45 24.54 -16.95
C GLN A 170 13.04 23.63 -18.05
N ASN A 171 13.01 22.31 -17.84
CA ASN A 171 13.43 21.32 -18.83
C ASN A 171 12.26 21.00 -19.77
N GLN A 172 12.07 21.85 -20.77
CA GLN A 172 10.97 21.72 -21.72
C GLN A 172 11.01 20.43 -22.53
N GLU A 173 12.21 19.97 -22.91
CA GLU A 173 12.38 18.71 -23.66
C GLU A 173 11.95 17.50 -22.83
N GLY A 174 12.42 17.41 -21.59
CA GLY A 174 12.04 16.35 -20.66
C GLY A 174 10.54 16.36 -20.34
N ALA A 175 9.96 17.54 -20.15
CA ALA A 175 8.52 17.70 -19.94
C ALA A 175 7.72 17.19 -21.15
N ALA A 176 8.09 17.61 -22.36
CA ALA A 176 7.45 17.18 -23.59
C ALA A 176 7.56 15.65 -23.80
N GLU A 177 8.72 15.06 -23.52
CA GLU A 177 8.91 13.61 -23.59
C GLU A 177 7.93 12.86 -22.66
N MET A 178 7.83 13.27 -21.40
CA MET A 178 6.96 12.61 -20.43
C MET A 178 5.49 12.78 -20.78
N TYR A 179 5.08 13.97 -21.23
CA TYR A 179 3.71 14.20 -21.69
C TYR A 179 3.34 13.38 -22.93
N ARG A 180 4.26 13.17 -23.88
CA ARG A 180 4.02 12.23 -25.00
C ARG A 180 3.82 10.80 -24.51
N LYS A 181 4.63 10.34 -23.54
CA LYS A 181 4.48 9.00 -22.94
C LYS A 181 3.12 8.84 -22.25
N TYR A 182 2.67 9.85 -21.50
CA TYR A 182 1.32 9.89 -20.93
C TYR A 182 0.23 9.73 -21.99
N LEU A 183 0.26 10.58 -23.03
CA LEU A 183 -0.76 10.58 -24.11
C LEU A 183 -0.78 9.29 -24.92
N ALA A 184 0.37 8.63 -25.07
CA ALA A 184 0.49 7.35 -25.76
C ALA A 184 -0.17 6.19 -24.98
N LEU A 185 -0.15 6.24 -23.64
CA LEU A 185 -0.80 5.25 -22.79
C LEU A 185 -2.31 5.50 -22.69
N THR A 186 -2.72 6.75 -22.48
CA THR A 186 -4.14 7.09 -22.37
C THR A 186 -4.86 7.15 -23.73
N GLY A 187 -4.11 7.09 -24.84
CA GLY A 187 -4.65 7.12 -26.20
C GLY A 187 -4.87 5.76 -26.85
N LYS A 188 -4.42 4.65 -26.24
CA LYS A 188 -4.53 3.31 -26.83
C LYS A 188 -5.72 2.48 -26.33
N ASP A 189 -6.30 2.82 -25.19
CA ASP A 189 -7.32 1.98 -24.53
C ASP A 189 -8.77 2.49 -24.66
N GLY A 190 -9.07 3.41 -25.59
CA GLY A 190 -10.46 3.70 -25.88
C GLY A 190 -10.72 4.77 -26.92
N GLU A 191 -11.37 4.36 -27.99
CA GLU A 191 -12.56 5.06 -28.51
C GLU A 191 -13.58 5.27 -27.36
N THR A 192 -13.22 6.05 -26.34
CA THR A 192 -14.19 6.59 -25.41
C THR A 192 -14.53 7.97 -25.93
N SER A 193 -15.74 8.10 -26.44
CA SER A 193 -16.38 9.33 -26.91
C SER A 193 -16.59 10.37 -25.80
N VAL A 194 -15.93 10.19 -24.65
CA VAL A 194 -15.96 11.09 -23.50
C VAL A 194 -14.63 11.83 -23.46
N PRO A 195 -14.63 13.15 -23.66
CA PRO A 195 -13.42 13.97 -23.55
C PRO A 195 -12.79 13.80 -22.16
N ASP A 196 -11.53 13.36 -22.11
CA ASP A 196 -10.72 13.42 -20.89
C ASP A 196 -10.17 14.85 -20.75
N PRO A 197 -10.66 15.66 -19.77
CA PRO A 197 -10.18 17.03 -19.57
C PRO A 197 -8.68 17.10 -19.27
N GLU A 198 -8.13 16.06 -18.62
CA GLU A 198 -6.71 16.02 -18.32
C GLU A 198 -5.88 15.82 -19.59
N ARG A 199 -6.33 14.94 -20.49
CA ARG A 199 -5.69 14.74 -21.79
C ARG A 199 -5.60 16.03 -22.59
N ASN A 200 -6.72 16.76 -22.72
CA ASN A 200 -6.77 18.03 -23.44
C ASN A 200 -5.81 19.07 -22.81
N MET A 201 -5.73 19.12 -21.49
CA MET A 201 -4.77 19.99 -20.79
C MET A 201 -3.32 19.61 -21.10
N ILE A 202 -2.99 18.31 -21.09
CA ILE A 202 -1.63 17.84 -21.39
C ILE A 202 -1.26 18.07 -22.86
N GLU A 203 -2.20 17.89 -23.81
CA GLU A 203 -1.99 18.24 -25.22
C GLU A 203 -1.74 19.74 -25.40
N ALA A 204 -2.53 20.60 -24.74
CA ALA A 204 -2.31 22.04 -24.77
C ALA A 204 -0.96 22.44 -24.14
N ARG A 205 -0.56 21.80 -23.04
CA ARG A 205 0.78 22.01 -22.44
C ARG A 205 1.88 21.59 -23.40
N LEU A 206 1.77 20.40 -24.00
CA LEU A 206 2.76 19.89 -24.94
C LEU A 206 2.95 20.83 -26.14
N ASN A 207 1.86 21.34 -26.72
CA ASN A 207 1.94 22.30 -27.83
C ASN A 207 2.70 23.58 -27.44
N ARG A 208 2.48 24.10 -26.21
CA ARG A 208 3.19 25.28 -25.70
C ARG A 208 4.68 25.03 -25.43
N LEU A 209 5.07 23.79 -25.13
CA LEU A 209 6.48 23.43 -24.94
C LEU A 209 7.24 23.28 -26.26
N GLN A 210 6.53 23.22 -27.39
CA GLN A 210 7.08 23.01 -28.72
C GLN A 210 7.00 24.25 -29.63
N SER A 211 6.28 25.29 -29.20
CA SER A 211 6.18 26.59 -29.85
C SER A 211 7.29 27.52 -29.42
#